data_AF-R0L4H6-F1
#
_entry.id   AF-R0L4H6-F1
#
_cell.length_a   1.000
_cell.length_b   1.000
_cell.length_c   1.000
_cell.angle_alpha   90.00
_cell.angle_beta   90.00
_cell.angle_gamma   90.00
#
_symmetry.space_group_name_H-M   'P 1'
#
loop_
_entity.id
_entity.type
_entity.pdbx_description
1 polymer ?
#
loop_
_entity_poly.entity_id
_entity_poly.type
_entity_poly.pdbx_seq_one_letter_code
_entity_poly.pdbx_strand_id
1 'polypeptide(L)'
;RSLETIFEEPKEKNGHLISVSQQKRKRILEFQDFTLPRKRKARGKIKAVGSFTRAKRAALQSAELDALLSQKLMDLEAFFAKE
;
A
#
# COMPACT_ATOMS: atom_id res chain seq x y z
N ARG A 1 -10.89 6.26 1.50
CA ARG A 1 -10.38 7.33 2.38
C ARG A 1 -9.18 7.94 1.68
N SER A 2 -9.33 9.13 1.12
CA SER A 2 -8.24 9.92 0.54
C SER A 2 -7.73 10.90 1.60
N LEU A 3 -6.42 11.08 1.68
CA LEU A 3 -5.79 12.16 2.44
C LEU A 3 -5.79 13.38 1.53
N GLU A 4 -6.52 14.44 1.89
CA GLU A 4 -6.41 15.73 1.20
C GLU A 4 -5.16 16.46 1.72
N THR A 5 -4.37 17.01 0.80
CA THR A 5 -3.13 17.72 1.12
C THR A 5 -3.43 19.06 1.80
N ILE A 6 -2.71 19.36 2.88
CA ILE A 6 -2.80 20.63 3.63
C ILE A 6 -2.31 21.84 2.84
N PHE A 7 -1.57 21.62 1.75
CA PHE A 7 -1.16 22.63 0.79
C PHE A 7 -2.11 22.55 -0.41
N GLU A 8 -2.84 23.64 -0.61
CA GLU A 8 -3.67 23.84 -1.78
C GLU A 8 -3.14 25.07 -2.51
N GLU A 9 -2.94 24.93 -3.82
CA GLU A 9 -2.59 26.05 -4.68
C GLU A 9 -3.78 27.03 -4.76
N PRO A 10 -3.58 28.32 -4.45
CA PRO A 10 -4.66 29.29 -4.43
C PRO A 10 -5.23 29.50 -5.83
N LYS A 11 -6.56 29.52 -5.93
CA LYS A 11 -7.28 29.70 -7.20
C LYS A 11 -7.86 31.10 -7.32
N GLU A 12 -7.77 31.69 -8.50
CA GLU A 12 -8.31 33.03 -8.74
C GLU A 12 -9.83 33.00 -8.87
N LYS A 13 -10.51 33.86 -8.11
CA LYS A 13 -11.95 34.10 -8.21
C LYS A 13 -12.22 35.59 -8.01
N ASN A 14 -12.85 36.22 -9.01
CA ASN A 14 -13.17 37.66 -8.99
C ASN A 14 -11.93 38.55 -8.75
N GLY A 15 -10.81 38.25 -9.41
CA GLY A 15 -9.55 39.00 -9.28
C GLY A 15 -8.81 38.81 -7.96
N HIS A 16 -9.26 37.90 -7.10
CA HIS A 16 -8.62 37.59 -5.82
C HIS A 16 -8.21 36.13 -5.76
N LEU A 17 -7.02 35.87 -5.23
CA LEU A 17 -6.51 34.52 -4.98
C LEU A 17 -7.15 33.98 -3.70
N ILE A 18 -7.94 32.91 -3.82
CA ILE A 18 -8.64 32.27 -2.71
C ILE A 18 -8.00 30.91 -2.42
N SER A 19 -7.58 30.71 -1.18
CA SER A 19 -7.18 29.40 -0.65
C SER A 19 -8.36 28.80 0.13
N VAL A 20 -8.65 27.51 -0.05
CA VAL A 20 -9.75 26.82 0.65
C VAL A 20 -9.38 26.51 2.10
N SER A 21 -8.10 26.58 2.46
CA SER A 21 -7.62 26.55 3.85
C SER A 21 -8.10 27.75 4.68
N GLN A 22 -8.22 28.94 4.09
CA GLN A 22 -8.67 30.16 4.79
C GLN A 22 -10.19 30.24 4.94
N GLN A 23 -10.94 29.42 4.21
CA GLN A 23 -12.39 29.37 4.35
C GLN A 23 -12.79 28.64 5.63
N LYS A 24 -13.48 29.33 6.54
CA LYS A 24 -14.11 28.72 7.73
C LYS A 24 -15.15 27.70 7.29
N ARG A 25 -14.76 26.43 7.21
CA ARG A 25 -15.63 25.29 6.90
C ARG A 25 -15.75 24.42 8.14
N LYS A 26 -16.98 23.96 8.45
CA LYS A 26 -17.21 22.93 9.47
C LYS A 26 -16.73 21.59 8.90
N ARG A 27 -15.41 21.34 8.95
CA ARG A 27 -14.81 20.07 8.56
C ARG A 27 -15.05 19.08 9.70
N ILE A 28 -16.20 18.42 9.71
CA ILE A 28 -16.48 17.36 10.67
C ILE A 28 -15.75 16.11 10.15
N LEU A 29 -14.63 15.77 10.79
CA LEU A 29 -14.01 14.48 10.59
C LEU A 29 -14.73 13.48 11.47
N GLU A 30 -15.65 12.72 10.88
CA GLU A 30 -16.35 11.66 11.60
C GLU A 30 -15.38 10.50 11.84
N PHE A 31 -14.85 10.45 13.05
CA PHE A 31 -14.15 9.27 13.53
C PHE A 31 -15.18 8.22 13.90
N GLN A 32 -14.97 7.01 13.40
CA GLN A 32 -15.74 5.88 13.87
C GLN A 32 -15.42 5.68 15.36
N ASP A 33 -16.46 5.51 16.17
CA ASP A 33 -16.31 5.14 17.57
C ASP A 33 -15.79 3.69 17.66
N PHE A 34 -14.50 3.55 17.94
CA PHE A 34 -13.81 2.26 18.06
C PHE A 34 -13.81 1.72 19.50
N THR A 35 -14.51 2.36 20.45
CA THR A 35 -14.69 1.80 21.80
C THR A 35 -15.51 0.51 21.76
N LEU A 36 -16.34 0.33 20.74
CA LEU A 36 -17.10 -0.88 20.53
C LEU A 36 -16.35 -1.88 19.64
N PRO A 37 -16.30 -3.18 20.02
CA PRO A 37 -15.73 -4.22 19.18
C PRO A 37 -16.37 -4.22 17.79
N ARG A 38 -15.55 -4.11 16.74
CA ARG A 38 -16.01 -4.17 15.35
C ARG A 38 -16.73 -5.50 15.12
N LYS A 39 -18.02 -5.44 14.72
CA LYS A 39 -18.81 -6.61 14.30
C LYS A 39 -18.02 -7.39 13.24
N ARG A 40 -17.49 -8.55 13.61
CA ARG A 40 -16.84 -9.47 12.66
C ARG A 40 -17.96 -10.14 11.86
N LYS A 41 -17.96 -9.98 10.54
CA LYS A 41 -18.81 -10.84 9.70
C LYS A 41 -18.39 -12.29 9.93
N ALA A 42 -19.37 -13.16 10.19
CA ALA A 42 -19.12 -14.60 10.29
C ALA A 42 -18.36 -15.02 9.02
N ARG A 43 -17.21 -15.67 9.17
CA ARG A 43 -16.50 -16.25 8.03
C ARG A 43 -17.37 -17.40 7.52
N GLY A 44 -18.23 -17.10 6.56
CA GLY A 44 -18.92 -18.13 5.78
C GLY A 44 -17.86 -19.11 5.27
N LYS A 45 -18.18 -20.41 5.38
CA LYS A 45 -17.39 -21.59 4.99
C LYS A 45 -16.15 -21.24 4.17
N ILE A 46 -14.98 -21.49 4.75
CA ILE A 46 -13.67 -21.36 4.07
C ILE A 46 -13.81 -22.04 2.70
N LYS A 47 -13.82 -21.25 1.62
CA LYS A 47 -13.86 -21.81 0.27
C LYS A 47 -12.54 -22.55 0.07
N ALA A 48 -12.62 -23.88 -0.02
CA ALA A 48 -11.50 -24.79 -0.27
C ALA A 48 -10.99 -24.71 -1.73
N VAL A 49 -10.99 -23.51 -2.32
CA VAL A 49 -10.41 -23.24 -3.63
C VAL A 49 -9.53 -22.00 -3.50
N GLY A 50 -8.23 -22.26 -3.39
CA GLY A 50 -7.10 -21.37 -3.60
C GLY A 50 -7.35 -19.86 -3.48
N SER A 51 -7.54 -19.35 -2.27
CA SER A 51 -7.26 -17.92 -2.04
C SER A 51 -5.74 -17.74 -2.10
N PHE A 52 -5.23 -17.25 -3.23
CA PHE A 52 -3.88 -16.73 -3.34
C PHE A 52 -3.77 -15.47 -2.49
N THR A 53 -3.54 -15.65 -1.18
CA THR A 53 -3.17 -14.54 -0.31
C THR A 53 -1.86 -13.92 -0.82
N ARG A 54 -1.66 -12.61 -0.59
CA ARG A 54 -0.43 -11.90 -0.99
C ARG A 54 0.84 -12.65 -0.60
N ALA A 55 0.85 -13.33 0.55
CA ALA A 55 1.95 -14.17 1.02
C ALA A 55 2.28 -15.34 0.09
N LYS A 56 1.27 -16.02 -0.49
CA LYS A 56 1.50 -17.13 -1.43
C LYS A 56 2.08 -16.65 -2.77
N ARG A 57 1.67 -15.47 -3.25
CA ARG A 57 2.28 -14.86 -4.44
C ARG A 57 3.72 -14.44 -4.18
N ALA A 58 4.00 -13.88 -3.00
CA ALA A 58 5.37 -13.52 -2.61
C ALA A 58 6.28 -14.74 -2.50
N ALA A 59 5.78 -15.89 -2.02
CA ALA A 59 6.55 -17.13 -1.92
C ALA A 59 6.93 -17.74 -3.29
N LEU A 60 6.09 -17.57 -4.32
CA LEU A 60 6.45 -17.97 -5.69
C LEU A 60 7.57 -17.10 -6.25
N GLN A 61 7.48 -15.78 -6.01
CA GLN A 61 8.49 -14.82 -6.43
C GLN A 61 9.82 -15.03 -5.68
N SER A 62 9.80 -15.44 -4.41
CA SER A 62 11.04 -15.74 -3.69
C SER A 62 11.75 -16.96 -4.26
N ALA A 63 11.03 -18.03 -4.63
CA ALA A 63 11.65 -19.21 -5.22
C ALA A 63 12.35 -18.92 -6.56
N GLU A 64 11.71 -18.10 -7.41
CA GLU A 64 12.31 -17.62 -8.67
C GLU A 64 13.55 -16.74 -8.41
N LEU A 65 13.47 -15.87 -7.40
CA LEU A 65 14.57 -14.98 -7.00
C LEU A 65 15.76 -15.77 -6.43
N ASP A 66 15.50 -16.77 -5.59
CA ASP A 66 16.52 -17.62 -4.99
C ASP A 66 17.30 -18.43 -6.04
N ALA A 67 16.61 -18.90 -7.10
CA ALA A 67 17.25 -19.55 -8.23
C ALA A 67 18.18 -18.61 -9.01
N LEU A 68 17.73 -17.37 -9.27
CA LEU A 68 18.54 -16.35 -9.95
C LEU A 68 19.76 -15.95 -9.12
N LEU A 69 19.59 -15.80 -7.80
CA LEU A 69 20.68 -15.50 -6.88
C LEU A 69 21.74 -16.62 -6.90
N SER A 70 21.30 -17.88 -6.82
CA SER A 70 22.19 -19.04 -6.86
C SER A 70 23.01 -19.06 -8.15
N GLN A 71 22.36 -18.82 -9.29
CA GLN A 71 23.05 -18.74 -10.59
C GLN A 71 24.11 -17.63 -10.60
N LYS A 72 23.79 -16.43 -10.11
CA LYS A 72 24.72 -15.30 -10.07
C LYS A 72 25.93 -15.55 -9.16
N LEU A 73 25.72 -16.21 -8.02
CA LEU A 73 26.81 -16.57 -7.13
C LEU A 73 27.74 -17.61 -7.78
N MET A 74 27.19 -18.61 -8.47
CA MET A 74 28.00 -19.58 -9.22
C MET A 74 28.81 -18.92 -10.34
N ASP A 75 28.22 -17.97 -11.08
CA ASP A 75 28.92 -17.22 -12.12
C ASP A 75 30.11 -16.43 -11.54
N LEU A 76 29.95 -15.84 -10.34
CA LEU A 76 31.01 -15.13 -9.64
C LEU A 76 32.11 -16.06 -9.14
N GLU A 77 31.76 -17.20 -8.55
CA GLU A 77 32.73 -18.22 -8.13
C GLU A 77 33.55 -18.71 -9.34
N ALA A 78 32.89 -18.95 -10.47
CA ALA A 78 33.56 -19.36 -11.71
C ALA A 78 34.42 -18.25 -12.34
N PHE A 79 34.11 -16.98 -12.10
CA PHE A 79 34.93 -15.84 -12.51
C PHE A 79 36.21 -15.79 -11.67
N PHE A 80 36.10 -15.84 -10.34
CA PHE A 80 37.26 -15.85 -9.45
C PHE A 80 38.16 -17.08 -9.61
N ALA A 81 37.60 -18.24 -9.98
CA ALA A 81 38.40 -19.43 -10.26
C ALA A 81 39.21 -19.35 -11.56
N LYS A 82 38.96 -18.34 -12.42
CA LYS A 82 39.68 -18.11 -13.68
C LYS A 82 40.74 -17.00 -13.58
N GLU A 83 40.76 -16.24 -12.48
CA GLU A 83 41.85 -15.33 -12.10
C GLU A 83 42.93 -16.07 -11.30
#